data_AF-A0A2D4FDM8-F1
#
_entry.id   AF-A0A2D4FDM8-F1
#
_cell.length_a   1.000
_cell.length_b   1.000
_cell.length_c   1.000
_cell.angle_alpha   90.00
_cell.angle_beta   90.00
_cell.angle_gamma   90.00
#
_symmetry.space_group_name_H-M   'P 1'
#
loop_
_entity.id
_entity.type
_entity.pdbx_description
1 polymer ?
#
loop_
_entity_poly.entity_id
_entity_poly.type
_entity_poly.pdbx_seq_one_letter_code
_entity_poly.pdbx_strand_id
1 'polypeptide(L)'
;RSIKAFQKLGKEKGPYEKKVDELISSETFKTIKFVENQQFVGLPRETLLENIVMNLEKRLMDCEHLKAICGQFQDSNILQILKYLDPDYWNIEEVDVPWRAAEDELLVFNDIFNYEIGINDYRDFLENVLKNSQKYEIPKSVQRAKNIVKTIAVNSAEVESGFSKLNIICSGKRSRLTVSNTSNTMTISLIGPSPKEWDPIPTVKRWLRINHSADDARIKAKKIAS
;
A
#
# COMPACT_ATOMS: atom_id res chain seq x y z
N ARG A 1 5.75 -8.45 5.58
CA ARG A 1 5.35 -9.75 6.20
C ARG A 1 6.44 -10.83 6.12
N SER A 2 7.03 -11.11 4.95
CA SER A 2 7.98 -12.22 4.76
C SER A 2 9.31 -12.07 5.53
N ILE A 3 9.88 -10.85 5.63
CA ILE A 3 11.11 -10.60 6.40
C ILE A 3 10.94 -10.98 7.88
N LYS A 4 9.85 -10.53 8.50
CA LYS A 4 9.52 -10.87 9.90
C LYS A 4 9.35 -12.37 10.12
N ALA A 5 8.84 -13.10 9.12
CA ALA A 5 8.74 -14.56 9.20
C ALA A 5 10.12 -15.23 9.20
N PHE A 6 11.05 -14.80 8.35
CA PHE A 6 12.43 -15.30 8.35
C PHE A 6 13.22 -14.89 9.59
N GLN A 7 13.00 -13.68 10.12
CA GLN A 7 13.57 -13.25 11.40
C GLN A 7 13.04 -14.10 12.58
N LYS A 8 11.75 -14.48 12.55
CA LYS A 8 11.17 -15.38 13.55
C LYS A 8 11.73 -16.80 13.42
N LEU A 9 11.87 -17.31 12.19
CA LEU A 9 12.56 -18.58 11.93
C LEU A 9 14.00 -18.54 12.43
N GLY A 10 14.71 -17.41 12.31
CA GLY A 10 16.04 -17.24 12.90
C GLY A 10 16.08 -17.53 14.41
N LYS A 11 15.04 -17.13 15.14
CA LYS A 11 14.93 -17.29 16.60
C LYS A 11 14.39 -18.65 17.03
N GLU A 12 13.45 -19.21 16.28
CA GLU A 12 12.74 -20.43 16.64
C GLU A 12 12.67 -21.41 15.46
N LYS A 13 13.09 -22.66 15.71
CA LYS A 13 12.93 -23.73 14.72
C LYS A 13 11.48 -24.13 14.56
N GLY A 14 11.04 -24.26 13.31
CA GLY A 14 9.69 -24.71 12.97
C GLY A 14 9.42 -26.17 13.35
N PRO A 15 8.15 -26.61 13.38
CA PRO A 15 7.79 -27.99 13.77
C PRO A 15 8.40 -29.05 12.85
N TYR A 16 8.63 -28.74 11.57
CA TYR A 16 9.29 -29.65 10.63
C TYR A 16 10.81 -29.65 10.79
N GLU A 17 11.42 -28.52 11.15
CA GLU A 17 12.87 -28.47 11.42
C GLU A 17 13.22 -29.29 12.67
N LYS A 18 12.36 -29.25 13.70
CA LYS A 18 12.53 -30.10 14.89
C LYS A 18 12.50 -31.59 14.54
N LYS A 19 11.59 -32.01 13.66
CA LYS A 19 11.56 -33.40 13.15
C LYS A 19 12.82 -33.77 12.38
N VAL A 20 13.41 -32.83 11.66
CA VAL A 20 14.68 -33.05 10.95
C VAL A 20 15.84 -33.19 11.95
N ASP A 21 15.90 -32.37 12.99
CA ASP A 21 16.90 -32.51 14.06
C ASP A 21 16.79 -33.86 14.79
N GLU A 22 15.56 -34.31 15.07
CA GLU A 22 15.28 -35.63 15.65
C GLU A 22 15.80 -36.75 14.74
N LEU A 23 15.60 -36.63 13.42
CA LEU A 23 16.07 -37.60 12.43
C LEU A 23 17.60 -37.59 12.27
N ILE A 24 18.23 -36.42 12.30
CA ILE A 24 19.70 -36.28 12.28
C ILE A 24 20.29 -36.95 13.52
N SER A 25 19.66 -36.73 14.69
CA SER A 25 20.08 -37.35 15.95
C SER A 25 19.89 -38.87 15.96
N SER A 26 18.92 -39.41 15.22
CA SER A 26 18.72 -40.85 15.09
C SER A 26 19.69 -41.53 14.12
N GLU A 27 20.61 -40.78 13.48
CA GLU A 27 21.60 -41.22 12.48
C GLU A 27 21.05 -42.06 11.31
N THR A 28 19.72 -42.08 11.18
CA THR A 28 18.99 -42.97 10.28
C THR A 28 17.76 -42.25 9.78
N PHE A 29 17.58 -42.22 8.45
CA PHE A 29 16.33 -41.83 7.84
C PHE A 29 15.70 -43.05 7.18
N LYS A 30 14.59 -43.53 7.78
CA LYS A 30 13.92 -44.79 7.44
C LYS A 30 14.84 -46.01 7.65
N THR A 31 15.73 -46.28 6.70
CA THR A 31 16.66 -47.42 6.69
C THR A 31 18.05 -47.05 6.17
N ILE A 32 18.26 -45.77 5.81
CA ILE A 32 19.53 -45.27 5.27
C ILE A 32 20.29 -44.62 6.42
N LYS A 33 21.51 -45.10 6.68
CA LYS A 33 22.44 -44.47 7.62
C LYS A 33 23.03 -43.23 6.98
N PHE A 34 23.14 -42.15 7.75
CA PHE A 34 23.87 -40.98 7.27
C PHE A 34 25.36 -41.29 7.17
N VAL A 35 25.99 -40.81 6.11
CA VAL A 35 27.44 -40.89 5.89
C VAL A 35 27.94 -39.45 5.80
N GLU A 36 28.98 -39.13 6.55
CA GLU A 36 29.60 -37.80 6.48
C GLU A 36 30.14 -37.55 5.08
N ASN A 37 29.67 -36.47 4.46
CA ASN A 37 30.16 -36.04 3.16
C ASN A 37 31.18 -34.92 3.34
N GLN A 38 32.46 -35.24 3.21
CA GLN A 38 33.55 -34.27 3.36
C GLN A 38 33.62 -33.23 2.23
N GLN A 39 32.96 -33.47 1.10
CA GLN A 39 32.98 -32.56 -0.06
C GLN A 39 31.93 -31.45 0.02
N PHE A 40 30.86 -31.67 0.78
CA PHE A 40 29.76 -30.72 0.93
C PHE A 40 29.49 -30.45 2.42
N VAL A 41 30.15 -29.42 2.94
CA VAL A 41 29.83 -28.89 4.28
C VAL A 41 28.46 -28.23 4.21
N GLY A 42 27.54 -28.65 5.07
CA GLY A 42 26.21 -28.05 5.17
C GLY A 42 26.30 -26.55 5.44
N LEU A 43 25.55 -25.75 4.68
CA LEU A 43 25.48 -24.32 4.92
C LEU A 43 24.88 -24.05 6.31
N PRO A 44 25.52 -23.25 7.17
CA PRO A 44 24.96 -22.95 8.49
C PRO A 44 23.59 -22.28 8.36
N ARG A 45 22.65 -22.76 9.17
CA ARG A 45 21.23 -22.32 9.13
C ARG A 45 21.12 -20.82 9.36
N GLU A 46 21.88 -20.30 10.31
CA GLU A 46 21.92 -18.90 10.70
C GLU A 46 22.40 -18.05 9.52
N THR A 47 23.53 -18.44 8.91
CA THR A 47 24.09 -17.76 7.73
C THR A 47 23.11 -17.77 6.55
N LEU A 48 22.38 -18.86 6.32
CA LEU A 48 21.36 -18.92 5.27
C LEU A 48 20.21 -17.93 5.53
N LEU A 49 19.65 -17.94 6.74
CA LEU A 49 18.52 -17.08 7.10
C LEU A 49 18.91 -15.60 7.09
N GLU A 50 20.08 -15.27 7.61
CA GLU A 50 20.65 -13.91 7.55
C GLU A 50 20.82 -13.44 6.10
N ASN A 51 21.36 -14.29 5.23
CA ASN A 51 21.51 -13.95 3.81
C ASN A 51 20.16 -13.74 3.10
N ILE A 52 19.14 -14.53 3.44
CA ILE A 52 17.79 -14.34 2.91
C ILE A 52 17.22 -13.01 3.39
N VAL A 53 17.28 -12.73 4.69
CA VAL A 53 16.80 -11.47 5.29
C VAL A 53 17.50 -10.27 4.64
N MET A 54 18.84 -10.28 4.59
CA MET A 54 19.63 -9.22 3.98
C MET A 54 19.26 -8.98 2.51
N ASN A 55 19.06 -10.05 1.72
CA ASN A 55 18.68 -9.89 0.32
C ASN A 55 17.24 -9.40 0.14
N LEU A 56 16.32 -9.77 1.04
CA LEU A 56 14.97 -9.24 1.05
C LEU A 56 14.94 -7.77 1.44
N GLU A 57 15.75 -7.36 2.42
CA GLU A 57 15.92 -5.98 2.86
C GLU A 57 16.53 -5.11 1.74
N LYS A 58 17.58 -5.60 1.06
CA LYS A 58 18.18 -4.93 -0.11
C LYS A 58 17.22 -4.73 -1.29
N ARG A 59 16.11 -5.47 -1.33
CA ARG A 59 15.07 -5.34 -2.38
C ARG A 59 13.96 -4.37 -1.99
N LEU A 60 13.91 -3.91 -0.74
CA LEU A 60 12.99 -2.87 -0.33
C LEU A 60 13.53 -1.52 -0.79
N MET A 61 12.63 -0.66 -1.25
CA MET A 61 12.93 0.76 -1.42
C MET A 61 13.33 1.34 -0.05
N ASP A 62 14.40 2.12 -0.01
CA ASP A 62 14.84 2.81 1.20
C ASP A 62 13.84 3.93 1.54
N CYS A 63 12.94 3.62 2.48
CA CYS A 63 11.93 4.53 2.98
C CYS A 63 12.23 5.01 4.40
N GLU A 64 13.47 4.90 4.90
CA GLU A 64 13.78 5.30 6.29
C GLU A 64 13.51 6.79 6.55
N HIS A 65 13.74 7.65 5.55
CA HIS A 65 13.42 9.07 5.60
C HIS A 65 11.92 9.38 5.81
N LEU A 66 11.01 8.47 5.46
CA LEU A 66 9.57 8.64 5.65
C LEU A 66 9.12 8.26 7.08
N LYS A 67 9.87 7.41 7.79
CA LYS A 67 9.54 7.02 9.17
C LYS A 67 9.61 8.19 10.14
N ALA A 68 10.48 9.17 9.90
CA ALA A 68 10.61 10.37 10.73
C ALA A 68 9.39 11.31 10.62
N ILE A 69 8.69 11.30 9.48
CA ILE A 69 7.56 12.20 9.19
C ILE A 69 6.25 11.61 9.72
N CYS A 70 6.11 10.27 9.71
CA CYS A 70 4.88 9.59 10.16
C CYS A 70 4.62 9.66 11.68
N GLY A 71 5.57 10.15 12.49
CA GLY A 71 5.40 10.24 13.95
C GLY A 71 4.49 11.37 14.43
N GLN A 72 4.03 12.25 13.53
CA GLN A 72 3.21 13.42 13.86
C GLN A 72 1.70 13.18 13.82
N PHE A 73 1.23 12.08 13.24
CA PHE A 73 -0.19 11.75 13.21
C PHE A 73 -0.56 10.90 14.44
N GLN A 74 -0.96 11.56 15.53
CA GLN A 74 -1.74 10.88 16.58
C GLN A 74 -3.20 10.70 16.08
N ASP A 75 -3.37 9.76 15.15
CA ASP A 75 -4.60 9.54 14.35
C ASP A 75 -5.85 9.12 15.15
N SER A 76 -5.71 8.73 16.42
CA SER A 76 -6.81 8.07 17.14
C SER A 76 -7.98 8.98 17.46
N ASN A 77 -7.79 10.30 17.50
CA ASN A 77 -8.89 11.26 17.70
C ASN A 77 -9.50 11.75 16.38
N ILE A 78 -8.70 11.92 15.32
CA ILE A 78 -9.16 12.44 14.03
C ILE A 78 -10.21 11.51 13.40
N LEU A 79 -10.04 10.20 13.52
CA LEU A 79 -11.00 9.23 12.97
C LEU A 79 -12.30 9.15 13.77
N GLN A 80 -12.38 9.72 14.98
CA GLN A 80 -13.62 9.74 15.76
C GLN A 80 -14.68 10.64 15.13
N ILE A 81 -14.25 11.69 14.41
CA ILE A 81 -15.12 12.55 13.60
C ILE A 81 -15.98 11.73 12.62
N LEU A 82 -15.42 10.67 12.05
CA LEU A 82 -16.10 9.85 11.04
C LEU A 82 -17.34 9.15 11.62
N LYS A 83 -17.35 8.88 12.92
CA LYS A 83 -18.50 8.27 13.61
C LYS A 83 -19.74 9.16 13.53
N TYR A 84 -19.58 10.48 13.52
CA TYR A 84 -20.70 11.43 13.43
C TYR A 84 -21.41 11.47 12.07
N LEU A 85 -20.84 10.83 11.04
CA LEU A 85 -21.45 10.70 9.72
C LEU A 85 -22.16 9.36 9.52
N ASP A 86 -22.03 8.43 10.47
CA ASP A 86 -22.55 7.08 10.36
C ASP A 86 -23.46 6.69 11.54
N PRO A 87 -24.80 6.64 11.31
CA PRO A 87 -25.81 6.37 12.34
C PRO A 87 -25.58 5.12 13.18
N ASP A 88 -24.96 4.09 12.60
CA ASP A 88 -24.72 2.81 13.27
C ASP A 88 -23.78 2.93 14.49
N TYR A 89 -23.02 4.03 14.57
CA TYR A 89 -22.11 4.32 15.68
C TYR A 89 -22.68 5.29 16.71
N TRP A 90 -23.93 5.72 16.57
CA TRP A 90 -24.55 6.66 17.49
C TRP A 90 -25.24 5.89 18.63
N ASN A 91 -24.92 6.23 19.88
CA ASN A 91 -25.65 5.74 21.04
C ASN A 91 -26.98 6.50 21.17
N ILE A 92 -27.94 6.15 20.31
CA ILE A 92 -29.29 6.77 20.25
C ILE A 92 -30.07 6.54 21.57
N GLU A 93 -29.71 5.50 22.33
CA GLU A 93 -30.38 5.14 23.60
C GLU A 93 -29.87 5.91 24.83
N GLU A 94 -28.64 6.46 24.80
CA GLU A 94 -27.99 7.05 25.99
C GLU A 94 -27.91 8.58 25.97
N VAL A 95 -28.11 9.23 24.82
CA VAL A 95 -27.79 10.66 24.66
C VAL A 95 -28.98 11.41 24.10
N ASP A 96 -29.58 12.29 24.93
CA ASP A 96 -30.63 13.23 24.52
C ASP A 96 -30.13 14.24 23.48
N VAL A 97 -28.81 14.42 23.31
CA VAL A 97 -28.22 15.54 22.55
C VAL A 97 -26.82 15.25 21.92
N PRO A 98 -26.67 14.35 20.92
CA PRO A 98 -25.37 14.17 20.24
C PRO A 98 -24.99 15.35 19.31
N TRP A 99 -25.89 16.31 19.06
CA TRP A 99 -25.71 17.32 18.00
C TRP A 99 -24.65 18.39 18.29
N ARG A 100 -24.53 18.92 19.52
CA ARG A 100 -23.58 20.02 19.78
C ARG A 100 -22.12 19.57 19.66
N ALA A 101 -21.80 18.42 20.24
CA ALA A 101 -20.46 17.85 20.13
C ALA A 101 -20.14 17.48 18.67
N ALA A 102 -21.12 16.95 17.92
CA ALA A 102 -20.94 16.65 16.51
C ALA A 102 -20.75 17.91 15.65
N GLU A 103 -21.49 18.99 15.91
CA GLU A 103 -21.36 20.28 15.21
C GLU A 103 -19.98 20.92 15.40
N ASP A 104 -19.43 20.88 16.62
CA ASP A 104 -18.07 21.38 16.89
C ASP A 104 -17.01 20.57 16.13
N GLU A 105 -17.21 19.26 16.02
CA GLU A 105 -16.34 18.32 15.29
C GLU A 105 -16.48 18.42 13.76
N LEU A 106 -17.59 18.97 13.24
CA LEU A 106 -17.74 19.26 11.81
C LEU A 106 -16.77 20.33 11.33
N LEU A 107 -16.41 21.30 12.18
CA LEU A 107 -15.43 22.32 11.81
C LEU A 107 -14.06 21.68 11.57
N VAL A 108 -13.70 20.68 12.38
CA VAL A 108 -12.47 19.92 12.23
C VAL A 108 -12.54 19.03 10.98
N PHE A 109 -13.69 18.42 10.69
CA PHE A 109 -13.90 17.71 9.42
C PHE A 109 -13.68 18.61 8.21
N ASN A 110 -14.25 19.82 8.24
CA ASN A 110 -14.16 20.78 7.16
C ASN A 110 -12.70 21.19 6.90
N ASP A 111 -11.90 21.37 7.96
CA ASP A 111 -10.47 21.69 7.87
C ASP A 111 -9.67 20.54 7.25
N ILE A 112 -9.92 19.30 7.69
CA ILE A 112 -9.19 18.11 7.21
C ILE A 112 -9.50 17.80 5.74
N PHE A 113 -10.78 17.80 5.36
CA PHE A 113 -11.23 17.37 4.04
C PHE A 113 -11.46 18.52 3.05
N ASN A 114 -11.25 19.76 3.49
CA ASN A 114 -11.51 20.98 2.72
C ASN A 114 -12.92 20.96 2.08
N TYR A 115 -13.91 20.52 2.86
CA TYR A 115 -15.28 20.34 2.41
C TYR A 115 -16.26 20.72 3.52
N GLU A 116 -17.07 21.76 3.27
CA GLU A 116 -18.04 22.27 4.23
C GLU A 116 -19.35 21.49 4.17
N ILE A 117 -19.71 20.87 5.30
CA ILE A 117 -21.06 20.31 5.48
C ILE A 117 -21.98 21.44 5.97
N GLY A 118 -23.09 21.65 5.25
CA GLY A 118 -24.09 22.62 5.70
C GLY A 118 -24.66 22.21 7.06
N ILE A 119 -24.58 23.09 8.06
CA ILE A 119 -25.04 22.78 9.43
C ILE A 119 -26.53 22.39 9.44
N ASN A 120 -27.36 23.09 8.67
CA ASN A 120 -28.78 22.76 8.55
C ASN A 120 -29.01 21.41 7.87
N ASP A 121 -28.25 21.10 6.81
CA ASP A 121 -28.30 19.80 6.15
C ASP A 121 -27.89 18.67 7.12
N TYR A 122 -26.91 18.91 7.99
CA TYR A 122 -26.50 17.93 9.00
C TYR A 122 -27.57 17.73 10.08
N ARG A 123 -28.20 18.81 10.55
CA ARG A 123 -29.34 18.73 11.50
C ARG A 123 -30.52 17.99 10.90
N ASP A 124 -30.89 18.30 9.65
CA ASP A 124 -31.97 17.61 8.93
C ASP A 124 -31.66 16.11 8.78
N PHE A 125 -30.41 15.77 8.47
CA PHE A 125 -29.95 14.38 8.42
C PHE A 125 -30.12 13.67 9.77
N LEU A 126 -29.67 14.27 10.87
CA LEU A 126 -29.82 13.73 12.22
C LEU A 126 -31.28 13.52 12.60
N GLU A 127 -32.11 14.54 12.41
CA GLU A 127 -33.54 14.47 12.73
C GLU A 127 -34.25 13.37 11.93
N ASN A 128 -33.91 13.22 10.65
CA ASN A 128 -34.51 12.19 9.80
C ASN A 128 -34.09 10.78 10.22
N VAL A 129 -32.83 10.59 10.63
CA VAL A 129 -32.33 9.31 11.16
C VAL A 129 -33.05 8.94 12.46
N LEU A 130 -33.22 9.91 13.37
CA LEU A 130 -33.91 9.70 14.66
C LEU A 130 -35.41 9.43 14.48
N LYS A 131 -36.07 10.12 13.53
CA LYS A 131 -37.52 9.98 13.29
C LYS A 131 -37.88 8.72 12.49
N ASN A 132 -37.07 8.31 11.51
CA ASN A 132 -37.38 7.21 10.59
C ASN A 132 -36.13 6.36 10.32
N SER A 133 -35.91 5.33 11.16
CA SER A 133 -34.73 4.47 11.14
C SER A 133 -34.53 3.64 9.85
N GLN A 134 -35.54 3.54 8.98
CA GLN A 134 -35.51 2.60 7.83
C GLN A 134 -35.49 3.26 6.44
N LYS A 135 -35.81 4.55 6.31
CA LYS A 135 -35.79 5.23 5.00
C LYS A 135 -35.74 6.75 5.17
N TYR A 136 -34.54 7.29 5.31
CA TYR A 136 -34.31 8.73 5.34
C TYR A 136 -33.63 9.20 4.04
N GLU A 137 -34.02 10.38 3.58
CA GLU A 137 -33.33 11.06 2.49
C GLU A 137 -32.10 11.77 3.06
N ILE A 138 -30.93 11.50 2.48
CA ILE A 138 -29.67 12.10 2.93
C ILE A 138 -29.47 13.40 2.16
N PRO A 139 -29.32 14.55 2.84
CA PRO A 139 -28.98 15.81 2.20
C PRO A 139 -27.69 15.70 1.38
N LYS A 140 -27.65 16.42 0.25
CA LYS A 140 -26.56 16.30 -0.74
C LYS A 140 -25.18 16.58 -0.13
N SER A 141 -25.10 17.54 0.79
CA SER A 141 -23.84 17.92 1.42
C SER A 141 -23.27 16.78 2.28
N VAL A 142 -24.11 16.17 3.11
CA VAL A 142 -23.79 15.01 3.96
C VAL A 142 -23.48 13.77 3.12
N GLN A 143 -24.25 13.52 2.05
CA GLN A 143 -24.00 12.39 1.15
C GLN A 143 -22.60 12.48 0.51
N ARG A 144 -22.19 13.67 0.11
CA ARG A 144 -20.86 13.90 -0.46
C ARG A 144 -19.76 13.73 0.58
N ALA A 145 -19.97 14.20 1.82
CA ALA A 145 -19.04 13.94 2.92
C ALA A 145 -18.87 12.43 3.17
N LYS A 146 -19.97 11.66 3.23
CA LYS A 146 -19.90 10.18 3.34
C LYS A 146 -19.13 9.55 2.20
N ASN A 147 -19.29 10.05 0.97
CA ASN A 147 -18.53 9.55 -0.18
C ASN A 147 -17.03 9.84 -0.05
N ILE A 148 -16.64 11.03 0.43
CA ILE A 148 -15.23 11.36 0.70
C ILE A 148 -14.64 10.37 1.71
N VAL A 149 -15.34 10.15 2.83
CA VAL A 149 -14.89 9.21 3.86
C VAL A 149 -14.71 7.79 3.32
N LYS A 150 -15.62 7.33 2.44
CA LYS A 150 -15.51 6.02 1.78
C LYS A 150 -14.29 5.87 0.87
N THR A 151 -13.66 6.97 0.44
CA THR A 151 -12.42 6.91 -0.36
C THR A 151 -11.16 6.76 0.49
N ILE A 152 -11.27 6.89 1.81
CA ILE A 152 -10.13 6.72 2.72
C ILE A 152 -9.76 5.24 2.78
N ALA A 153 -8.52 4.92 2.41
CA ALA A 153 -8.00 3.57 2.51
C ALA A 153 -7.93 3.13 3.98
N VAL A 154 -8.62 2.04 4.30
CA VAL A 154 -8.71 1.51 5.68
C VAL A 154 -7.39 0.86 6.12
N ASN A 155 -6.54 0.46 5.18
CA ASN A 155 -5.28 -0.21 5.48
C ASN A 155 -4.16 0.11 4.48
N SER A 156 -2.97 0.38 5.02
CA SER A 156 -1.70 0.45 4.29
C SER A 156 -1.42 -0.74 3.36
N ALA A 157 -1.99 -1.92 3.63
CA ALA A 157 -1.81 -3.12 2.81
C ALA A 157 -2.23 -2.95 1.33
N GLU A 158 -3.25 -2.13 1.05
CA GLU A 158 -3.68 -1.83 -0.32
C GLU A 158 -2.59 -1.07 -1.08
N VAL A 159 -1.92 -0.14 -0.39
CA VAL A 159 -0.81 0.66 -0.91
C VAL A 159 0.47 -0.18 -1.02
N GLU A 160 0.76 -1.04 -0.04
CA GLU A 160 1.92 -1.96 -0.05
C GLU A 160 1.88 -2.92 -1.24
N SER A 161 0.68 -3.36 -1.67
CA SER A 161 0.51 -4.19 -2.86
C SER A 161 0.98 -3.47 -4.14
N GLY A 162 0.71 -2.17 -4.25
CA GLY A 162 1.20 -1.31 -5.33
C GLY A 162 2.73 -1.20 -5.33
N PHE A 163 3.33 -0.94 -4.17
CA PHE A 163 4.79 -0.84 -4.04
C PHE A 163 5.51 -2.18 -4.29
N SER A 164 4.89 -3.30 -3.93
CA SER A 164 5.45 -4.64 -4.22
C SER A 164 5.62 -4.88 -5.73
N LYS A 165 4.66 -4.43 -6.54
CA LYS A 165 4.76 -4.48 -8.02
C LYS A 165 5.92 -3.61 -8.53
N LEU A 166 6.13 -2.45 -7.91
CA LEU A 166 7.25 -1.57 -8.26
C LEU A 166 8.62 -2.13 -7.89
N ASN A 167 8.74 -2.91 -6.81
CA ASN A 167 10.00 -3.57 -6.42
C ASN A 167 10.54 -4.53 -7.51
N ILE A 168 9.71 -4.98 -8.45
CA ILE A 168 10.17 -5.77 -9.61
C ILE A 168 11.01 -4.90 -10.57
N ILE A 169 10.59 -3.65 -10.75
CA ILE A 169 11.18 -2.70 -11.71
C ILE A 169 12.32 -1.91 -11.04
N CYS A 170 12.13 -1.48 -9.79
CA CYS A 170 13.07 -0.70 -8.99
C CYS A 170 14.04 -1.61 -8.21
N SER A 171 14.72 -2.52 -8.89
CA SER A 171 15.83 -3.26 -8.29
C SER A 171 17.16 -2.80 -8.86
N GLY A 172 18.18 -2.69 -8.02
CA GLY A 172 19.51 -2.18 -8.39
C GLY A 172 20.20 -2.90 -9.55
N LYS A 173 19.70 -4.08 -9.95
CA LYS A 173 20.20 -4.86 -11.10
C LYS A 173 19.36 -4.72 -12.38
N ARG A 174 18.07 -4.34 -12.32
CA ARG A 174 17.17 -4.42 -13.48
C ARG A 174 16.74 -3.07 -14.07
N SER A 175 16.72 -1.98 -13.30
CA SER A 175 16.46 -0.64 -13.87
C SER A 175 16.85 0.48 -12.89
N ARG A 176 17.70 1.43 -13.33
CA ARG A 176 17.92 2.71 -12.63
C ARG A 176 16.90 3.75 -13.10
N LEU A 177 15.61 3.47 -12.94
CA LEU A 177 14.60 4.52 -13.14
C LEU A 177 14.78 5.58 -12.05
N THR A 178 14.68 6.84 -12.44
CA THR A 178 14.66 7.94 -11.47
C THR A 178 13.38 7.87 -10.64
N VAL A 179 13.39 8.43 -9.42
CA VAL A 179 12.20 8.49 -8.56
C VAL A 179 11.00 9.10 -9.29
N SER A 180 11.24 10.14 -10.10
CA SER A 180 10.20 10.77 -10.93
C SER A 180 9.59 9.81 -11.95
N ASN A 181 10.42 9.05 -12.67
CA ASN A 181 9.91 8.08 -13.65
C ASN A 181 9.16 6.92 -12.98
N THR A 182 9.63 6.46 -11.81
CA THR A 182 8.94 5.44 -11.02
C THR A 182 7.57 5.93 -10.55
N SER A 183 7.51 7.16 -10.01
CA SER A 183 6.27 7.78 -9.57
C SER A 183 5.27 7.92 -10.73
N ASN A 184 5.71 8.46 -11.88
CA ASN A 184 4.86 8.57 -13.07
C ASN A 184 4.32 7.21 -13.54
N THR A 185 5.14 6.17 -13.50
CA THR A 185 4.71 4.80 -13.85
C THR A 185 3.61 4.31 -12.90
N MET A 186 3.76 4.58 -11.60
CA MET A 186 2.76 4.22 -10.59
C MET A 186 1.45 4.98 -10.81
N THR A 187 1.54 6.28 -11.09
CA THR A 187 0.37 7.13 -11.42
C THR A 187 -0.38 6.60 -12.63
N ILE A 188 0.33 6.23 -13.71
CA ILE A 188 -0.29 5.62 -14.89
C ILE A 188 -0.94 4.28 -14.54
N SER A 189 -0.31 3.46 -13.69
CA SER A 189 -0.90 2.18 -13.30
C SER A 189 -2.15 2.32 -12.41
N LEU A 190 -2.27 3.40 -11.65
CA LEU A 190 -3.37 3.62 -10.69
C LEU A 190 -4.53 4.42 -11.28
N ILE A 191 -4.23 5.44 -12.08
CA ILE A 191 -5.18 6.45 -12.57
C ILE A 191 -5.23 6.45 -14.11
N GLY A 192 -4.24 5.85 -14.76
CA GLY A 192 -4.19 5.83 -16.22
C GLY A 192 -5.32 5.00 -16.84
N PRO A 193 -5.72 5.33 -18.08
CA PRO A 193 -6.71 4.56 -18.82
C PRO A 193 -6.24 3.12 -18.99
N SER A 194 -7.18 2.18 -19.05
CA SER A 194 -6.83 0.79 -19.31
C SER A 194 -6.10 0.65 -20.66
N PRO A 195 -5.26 -0.38 -20.87
CA PRO A 195 -4.57 -0.56 -22.16
C PRO A 195 -5.51 -0.66 -23.37
N LYS A 196 -6.79 -0.99 -23.15
CA LYS A 196 -7.82 -1.06 -24.19
C LYS A 196 -8.40 0.31 -24.55
N GLU A 197 -8.37 1.26 -23.61
CA GLU A 197 -8.92 2.61 -23.74
C GLU A 197 -7.82 3.65 -24.00
N TRP A 198 -6.56 3.26 -23.86
CA TRP A 198 -5.42 4.13 -24.08
C TRP A 198 -5.09 4.26 -25.57
N ASP A 199 -5.19 5.48 -26.10
CA ASP A 199 -4.70 5.83 -27.43
C ASP A 199 -3.21 6.22 -27.39
N PRO A 200 -2.29 5.43 -27.98
CA PRO A 200 -0.87 5.75 -28.02
C PRO A 200 -0.53 6.90 -28.98
N ILE A 201 -1.38 7.20 -29.97
CA ILE A 201 -1.05 8.05 -31.11
C ILE A 201 -0.59 9.47 -30.69
N PRO A 202 -1.26 10.18 -29.78
CA PRO A 202 -0.84 11.52 -29.36
C PRO A 202 0.53 11.52 -28.68
N THR A 203 0.77 10.50 -27.86
CA THR A 203 2.02 10.33 -27.10
C THR A 203 3.18 10.06 -28.05
N VAL A 204 3.00 9.13 -28.99
CA VAL A 204 4.03 8.79 -29.99
C VAL A 204 4.32 10.00 -30.90
N LYS A 205 3.30 10.75 -31.35
CA LYS A 205 3.49 11.97 -32.14
C LYS A 205 4.24 13.07 -31.38
N ARG A 206 4.04 13.18 -30.06
CA ARG A 206 4.79 14.13 -29.22
C ARG A 206 6.23 13.67 -29.03
N TRP A 207 6.43 12.39 -28.78
CA TRP A 207 7.77 11.81 -28.62
C TRP A 207 8.60 11.94 -29.91
N LEU A 208 8.01 11.66 -31.08
CA LEU A 208 8.64 11.78 -32.39
C LEU A 208 8.96 13.22 -32.81
N ARG A 209 8.34 14.23 -32.17
CA ARG A 209 8.70 15.64 -32.39
C ARG A 209 10.00 16.04 -31.70
N ILE A 210 10.34 15.36 -30.61
CA ILE A 210 11.54 15.63 -29.79
C ILE A 210 12.65 14.63 -30.14
N ASN A 211 12.28 13.39 -30.45
CA ASN A 211 13.18 12.29 -30.76
C ASN A 211 12.93 11.85 -32.20
N HIS A 212 13.98 11.54 -32.95
CA HIS A 212 13.83 11.07 -34.31
C HIS A 212 13.45 9.57 -34.33
N SER A 213 12.69 9.18 -35.35
CA SER A 213 12.41 7.76 -35.62
C SER A 213 13.70 7.02 -35.95
N ALA A 214 13.79 5.72 -35.62
CA ALA A 214 14.93 4.88 -36.01
C ALA A 214 15.12 4.80 -37.53
N ASP A 215 14.04 5.03 -38.31
CA ASP A 215 14.06 5.07 -39.77
C ASP A 215 14.34 6.45 -40.36
N ASP A 216 14.59 7.46 -39.51
CA ASP A 216 14.93 8.80 -39.99
C ASP A 216 16.29 8.77 -40.71
N ALA A 217 16.27 9.09 -42.01
CA ALA A 217 17.44 9.10 -42.89
C ALA A 217 18.55 10.03 -42.38
N ARG A 218 18.21 11.05 -41.57
CA ARG A 218 19.18 11.97 -40.95
C ARG A 218 20.07 11.29 -39.91
N ILE A 219 19.58 10.25 -39.24
CA ILE A 219 20.38 9.44 -38.30
C ILE A 219 21.27 8.45 -39.07
N LYS A 220 20.77 7.84 -40.15
CA LYS A 220 21.53 6.91 -40.99
C LYS A 220 22.70 7.59 -41.70
N ALA A 221 22.54 8.83 -42.17
CA ALA A 221 23.61 9.60 -42.80
C ALA A 221 24.80 9.87 -41.86
N LYS A 222 24.55 10.01 -40.54
CA LYS A 222 25.60 10.29 -39.55
C LYS A 222 26.49 9.08 -39.24
N LYS A 223 26.01 7.86 -39.52
CA LYS A 223 26.75 6.61 -39.27
C LYS A 223 27.66 6.19 -40.42
N ILE A 224 27.45 6.74 -41.62
CA ILE A 224 28.25 6.44 -42.81
C ILE A 224 29.43 7.43 -42.94
N ALA A 225 29.44 8.50 -42.15
CA ALA A 225 30.45 9.55 -42.16
C ALA A 225 31.43 9.51 -40.97
N SER A 226 31.51 8.39 -40.24
CA SER A 226 32.59 8.09 -39.27
C SER A 226 33.34 6.84 -39.68
#